data_AF-A0A2E4L2X4-F1
#
_entry.id   AF-A0A2E4L2X4-F1
#
_cell.length_a   1.000
_cell.length_b   1.000
_cell.length_c   1.000
_cell.angle_alpha   90.00
_cell.angle_beta   90.00
_cell.angle_gamma   90.00
#
_symmetry.space_group_name_H-M   'P 1'
#
loop_
_entity.id
_entity.type
_entity.pdbx_description
1 polymer ?
#
loop_
_entity_poly.entity_id
_entity_poly.type
_entity_poly.pdbx_seq_one_letter_code
_entity_poly.pdbx_strand_id
1 'polypeptide(L)' 'PQNIYTVSTKGKSIYSDLTYSQGDAFIFGPESRGLPQTIIDKYESITIPMKSTGRSINLANAVSIVAYEAWRQNAFK' A
#
# COMPACT_ATOMS: atom_id res chain seq x y z
N PRO A 1 -3.93 -13.83 -7.13
CA PRO A 1 -2.72 -13.05 -6.77
C PRO A 1 -1.81 -13.93 -5.93
N GLN A 2 -0.49 -13.81 -6.07
CA GLN A 2 0.44 -14.60 -5.23
C GLN A 2 0.39 -14.09 -3.79
N ASN A 3 0.55 -12.78 -3.60
CA ASN A 3 0.31 -12.12 -2.33
C ASN A 3 -0.72 -10.99 -2.47
N ILE A 4 -1.38 -10.67 -1.35
CA ILE A 4 -2.33 -9.56 -1.25
C ILE A 4 -1.87 -8.66 -0.11
N TYR A 5 -1.72 -7.37 -0.41
CA TYR A 5 -1.36 -6.34 0.56
C TYR A 5 -2.48 -5.32 0.68
N THR A 6 -2.71 -4.82 1.89
CA THR A 6 -3.57 -3.65 2.10
C THR A 6 -2.73 -2.40 2.29
N VAL A 7 -3.15 -1.28 1.72
CA VAL A 7 -2.46 0.00 1.87
C VAL A 7 -3.25 0.88 2.84
N SER A 8 -2.66 1.19 3.99
CA SER A 8 -3.33 1.91 5.08
C SER A 8 -2.35 2.74 5.90
N THR A 9 -2.82 3.87 6.44
CA THR A 9 -2.07 4.64 7.46
C THR A 9 -1.90 3.87 8.77
N LYS A 10 -2.67 2.79 8.97
CA LYS A 10 -2.54 1.86 10.10
C LYS A 10 -1.66 0.64 9.82
N GLY A 11 -1.08 0.55 8.61
CA GLY A 11 -0.16 -0.52 8.25
C GLY A 11 1.08 -0.51 9.14
N LYS A 12 1.63 -1.70 9.42
CA LYS A 12 2.79 -1.87 10.31
C LYS A 12 4.11 -1.94 9.55
N SER A 13 4.04 -2.36 8.28
CA SER A 13 5.20 -2.56 7.41
C SER A 13 5.35 -1.35 6.48
N ILE A 14 6.55 -0.85 6.29
CA ILE A 14 6.79 0.24 5.32
C ILE A 14 6.72 -0.36 3.91
N TYR A 15 6.02 0.32 2.99
CA TYR A 15 5.80 -0.17 1.63
C TYR A 15 7.11 -0.50 0.87
N SER A 16 8.21 0.18 1.17
CA SER A 16 9.50 -0.04 0.52
C SER A 16 10.34 -1.18 1.13
N ASP A 17 9.97 -1.69 2.30
CA ASP A 17 10.77 -2.67 3.04
C ASP A 17 10.39 -4.12 2.68
N LEU A 18 9.28 -4.29 1.97
CA LEU A 18 8.82 -5.59 1.48
C LEU A 18 9.37 -5.89 0.10
N THR A 19 9.49 -7.20 -0.21
CA THR A 19 9.81 -7.69 -1.54
C THR A 19 8.54 -8.08 -2.29
N TYR A 20 8.30 -7.45 -3.43
CA TYR A 20 7.13 -7.67 -4.29
C TYR A 20 7.49 -8.53 -5.49
N SER A 21 6.55 -9.38 -5.89
CA SER A 21 6.65 -10.28 -7.02
C SER A 21 5.56 -10.01 -8.06
N GLN A 22 5.83 -10.39 -9.30
CA GLN A 22 4.85 -10.30 -10.36
C GLN A 22 3.58 -11.10 -10.00
N GLY A 23 2.41 -10.48 -10.14
CA GLY A 23 1.12 -11.08 -9.77
C GLY A 23 0.67 -10.82 -8.33
N ASP A 24 1.41 -10.03 -7.56
CA ASP A 24 0.94 -9.46 -6.30
C ASP A 24 -0.17 -8.43 -6.53
N ALA A 25 -1.04 -8.28 -5.53
CA ALA A 25 -2.16 -7.33 -5.56
C ALA A 25 -2.15 -6.39 -4.36
N PHE A 26 -2.56 -5.15 -4.61
CA PHE A 26 -2.65 -4.09 -3.61
C PHE A 26 -4.10 -3.62 -3.48
N ILE A 27 -4.62 -3.63 -2.27
CA ILE A 27 -5.98 -3.20 -1.95
C ILE A 27 -5.89 -1.81 -1.33
N PHE A 28 -6.61 -0.86 -1.93
CA PHE A 28 -6.73 0.50 -1.44
C PHE A 28 -8.16 0.77 -0.98
N GLY A 29 -8.29 1.56 0.10
CA GLY A 29 -9.58 2.04 0.56
C GLY A 29 -10.01 3.32 -0.16
N PRO A 30 -11.32 3.64 -0.13
CA PRO A 30 -11.81 4.93 -0.61
C PRO A 30 -11.20 6.10 0.17
N GLU A 31 -10.96 7.23 -0.49
CA GLU A 31 -10.28 8.41 0.08
C GLU A 31 -10.87 8.89 1.41
N SER A 32 -12.19 8.92 1.50
CA SER A 32 -12.89 9.52 2.65
C SER A 32 -12.87 8.65 3.91
N ARG A 33 -12.78 7.32 3.76
CA ARG A 33 -13.01 6.38 4.87
C ARG A 33 -11.90 5.34 5.05
N GLY A 34 -11.03 5.16 4.06
CA GLY A 34 -10.02 4.10 4.07
C GLY A 34 -10.63 2.70 4.08
N LEU A 35 -9.80 1.70 4.40
CA LEU A 35 -10.22 0.31 4.48
C LEU A 35 -10.90 0.01 5.83
N PRO A 36 -11.95 -0.83 5.85
CA PRO A 36 -12.46 -1.41 7.09
C PRO A 36 -11.34 -2.15 7.84
N GLN A 37 -11.33 -2.05 9.18
CA GLN A 37 -10.32 -2.72 10.00
C GLN A 37 -10.29 -4.24 9.77
N THR A 38 -11.45 -4.85 9.54
CA THR A 38 -11.59 -6.27 9.20
C THR A 38 -10.86 -6.68 7.91
N ILE A 39 -10.65 -5.76 6.98
CA ILE A 39 -9.89 -6.00 5.74
C ILE A 39 -8.40 -5.78 5.99
N ILE A 40 -8.05 -4.74 6.76
CA ILE A 40 -6.66 -4.45 7.16
C ILE A 40 -6.06 -5.64 7.92
N ASP A 41 -6.81 -6.22 8.87
CA ASP A 41 -6.31 -7.32 9.70
C ASP A 41 -6.24 -8.67 8.97
N LYS A 42 -6.86 -8.78 7.79
CA LYS A 42 -6.94 -10.02 7.01
C LYS A 42 -5.70 -10.27 6.13
N TYR A 43 -4.98 -9.21 5.79
CA TYR A 43 -3.86 -9.24 4.85
C TYR A 43 -2.67 -8.49 5.43
N GLU A 44 -1.48 -8.73 4.89
CA GLU A 44 -0.31 -7.92 5.27
C GLU A 44 -0.57 -6.45 4.94
N SER A 45 -0.39 -5.56 5.92
CA SER A 45 -0.76 -4.16 5.77
C SER A 45 0.46 -3.26 5.73
N ILE A 46 0.62 -2.60 4.58
CA ILE A 46 1.71 -1.67 4.33
C ILE A 46 1.27 -0.22 4.53
N THR A 47 2.22 0.61 4.92
CA THR A 47 2.05 2.04 5.08
C THR A 47 3.08 2.82 4.27
N ILE A 48 2.65 3.97 3.75
CA ILE A 48 3.53 4.95 3.10
C ILE A 48 3.93 5.94 4.20
N PRO A 49 5.22 6.07 4.54
CA PRO A 49 5.66 7.02 5.56
C PRO A 49 5.21 8.44 5.22
N MET A 50 4.52 9.08 6.18
CA MET A 50 4.09 10.48 6.09
C MET A 50 4.51 11.22 7.35
N LYS A 51 4.67 12.54 7.25
CA LYS A 51 4.88 13.38 8.45
C LYS A 51 3.64 13.31 9.34
N SER A 52 3.85 13.31 10.66
CA SER A 52 2.78 13.25 11.68
C SER A 52 1.84 14.46 11.62
N THR A 53 2.29 15.59 11.09
CA THR A 53 1.50 16.80 10.88
C THR A 53 1.20 16.97 9.39
N GLY A 54 0.01 16.58 8.94
CA GLY A 54 -0.39 16.74 7.55
C GLY A 54 -1.68 16.00 7.20
N ARG A 55 -2.25 16.33 6.03
CA ARG A 55 -3.30 15.52 5.42
C ARG A 55 -2.69 14.27 4.80
N SER A 56 -3.45 13.18 4.77
CA SER A 56 -3.09 12.02 3.95
C SER A 56 -2.88 12.42 2.50
N ILE A 57 -1.95 11.74 1.82
CA ILE A 57 -1.78 11.87 0.38
C ILE A 57 -3.07 11.44 -0.34
N ASN A 58 -3.32 12.05 -1.51
CA ASN A 58 -4.44 11.65 -2.36
C ASN A 58 -4.32 10.18 -2.80
N LEU A 59 -5.45 9.49 -3.02
CA LEU A 59 -5.46 8.07 -3.36
C LEU A 59 -4.70 7.77 -4.65
N ALA A 60 -4.82 8.61 -5.69
CA ALA A 60 -4.09 8.41 -6.93
C ALA A 60 -2.58 8.40 -6.70
N ASN A 61 -2.07 9.34 -5.89
CA ASN A 61 -0.65 9.39 -5.54
C ASN A 61 -0.22 8.17 -4.71
N ALA A 62 -1.06 7.72 -3.77
CA ALA A 62 -0.78 6.52 -3.00
C ALA A 62 -0.67 5.27 -3.90
N VAL A 63 -1.59 5.12 -4.85
CA VAL A 63 -1.56 4.05 -5.84
C VAL A 63 -0.30 4.15 -6.69
N SER A 64 0.04 5.33 -7.22
CA SER A 64 1.24 5.53 -8.04
C SER A 64 2.53 5.18 -7.29
N ILE A 65 2.68 5.60 -6.03
CA ILE A 65 3.87 5.31 -5.22
C ILE A 65 4.06 3.80 -5.04
N VAL A 66 3.01 3.10 -4.63
CA VAL A 66 3.08 1.64 -4.37
C VAL A 66 3.29 0.88 -5.67
N ALA A 67 2.57 1.24 -6.73
CA ALA A 67 2.69 0.60 -8.04
C ALA A 67 4.10 0.77 -8.61
N TYR A 68 4.67 1.98 -8.56
CA TYR A 68 6.02 2.22 -9.08
C TYR A 68 7.11 1.54 -8.25
N GLU A 69 6.96 1.42 -6.93
CA GLU A 69 7.93 0.66 -6.13
C GLU A 69 7.88 -0.82 -6.46
N ALA A 70 6.69 -1.41 -6.52
CA ALA A 70 6.54 -2.80 -6.94
C ALA A 70 7.10 -3.02 -8.35
N TRP A 71 6.83 -2.11 -9.29
CA TRP A 71 7.35 -2.19 -10.65
C TRP A 71 8.87 -2.02 -10.70
N ARG A 72 9.45 -1.10 -9.90
CA ARG A 72 10.90 -0.92 -9.76
C ARG A 72 11.57 -2.19 -9.25
N GLN A 73 11.01 -2.86 -8.24
CA GLN A 73 11.52 -4.15 -7.75
C GLN A 73 11.45 -5.25 -8.82
N ASN A 74 10.43 -5.19 -9.67
CA ASN A 74 10.27 -6.08 -10.82
C ASN A 74 11.01 -5.57 -12.08
N ALA A 75 12.02 -4.71 -11.91
CA ALA A 75 12.88 -4.18 -12.96
C ALA A 75 12.14 -3.46 -14.11
N PHE A 76 11.00 -2.84 -13.81
CA PHE A 76 10.11 -2.18 -14.76
C PHE A 76 9.63 -3.09 -15.90
N LYS A 77 9.47 -4.39 -15.60
CA LYS A 77 8.96 -5.42 -16.52
C LYS A 77 7.49 -5.74 -16.27
#